data_AF-A0A9P6BZ40-F1
#
_entry.id   AF-A0A9P6BZ40-F1
#
_cell.length_a   1.000
_cell.length_b   1.000
_cell.length_c   1.000
_cell.angle_alpha   90.00
_cell.angle_beta   90.00
_cell.angle_gamma   90.00
#
_symmetry.space_group_name_H-M   'P 1'
#
loop_
_entity.id
_entity.type
_entity.pdbx_description
1 polymer ?
#
loop_
_entity_poly.entity_id
_entity_poly.type
_entity_poly.pdbx_seq_one_letter_code
_entity_poly.pdbx_strand_id
1 'polypeptide(L)'
;DGHNSHCTYEFCRFATQSNIIVVSLPSHTIHALQPCDVGVFGPLVTTWKAQVNQCTHSGIPITKTNFLRYYAPAHNKAFKSSTIVSAFCKTGIYPLN
;
A
#
# COMPACT_ATOMS: atom_id res chain seq x y z
N ASP A 1 -0.35 10.35 4.33
CA ASP A 1 -0.02 11.37 3.32
C ASP A 1 -0.52 12.77 3.70
N GLY A 2 -1.31 12.91 4.78
CA GLY A 2 -1.80 14.22 5.23
C GLY A 2 -2.91 14.79 4.34
N HIS A 3 -3.54 13.96 3.49
CA HIS A 3 -4.65 14.41 2.66
C HIS A 3 -5.86 14.79 3.52
N ASN A 4 -6.55 15.88 3.18
CA ASN A 4 -7.64 16.43 4.00
C ASN A 4 -8.77 15.42 4.28
N SER A 5 -9.04 14.49 3.36
CA SER A 5 -10.02 13.41 3.58
C SER A 5 -9.62 12.43 4.68
N HIS A 6 -8.35 12.37 5.06
CA HIS A 6 -7.82 11.49 6.11
C HIS A 6 -7.74 12.19 7.48
N CYS A 7 -8.12 13.47 7.57
CA CYS A 7 -7.97 14.29 8.78
C CYS A 7 -9.29 14.93 9.23
N THR A 8 -10.44 14.35 8.84
CA THR A 8 -11.75 14.85 9.28
C THR A 8 -11.95 14.63 10.78
N TYR A 9 -12.76 15.47 11.41
CA TYR A 9 -13.08 15.32 12.83
C TYR A 9 -13.72 13.97 13.12
N GLU A 10 -14.63 13.51 12.26
CA GLU A 10 -15.32 12.23 12.38
C GLU A 10 -14.34 11.06 12.34
N PHE A 11 -13.34 11.10 11.45
CA PHE A 11 -12.30 10.09 11.36
C PHE A 11 -11.43 10.07 12.62
N CYS A 12 -10.93 11.23 13.05
CA CYS A 12 -10.10 11.33 14.25
C CYS A 12 -10.86 10.88 15.51
N ARG A 13 -12.13 11.28 15.64
CA ARG A 13 -13.00 10.86 16.75
C ARG A 13 -13.16 9.35 16.76
N PHE A 14 -13.43 8.73 15.61
CA PHE A 14 -13.54 7.27 15.49
C PHE A 14 -12.23 6.57 15.86
N ALA A 15 -11.09 7.07 15.38
CA ALA A 15 -9.78 6.50 15.68
C ALA A 15 -9.48 6.56 17.19
N THR A 16 -9.74 7.70 17.85
CA THR A 16 -9.59 7.85 19.31
C THR A 16 -10.49 6.88 20.07
N GLN A 17 -11.78 6.77 19.71
CA GLN A 17 -12.72 5.84 20.35
C GLN A 17 -12.32 4.37 20.16
N SER A 18 -11.59 4.06 19.09
CA SER A 18 -11.14 2.71 18.75
C SER A 18 -9.72 2.40 19.25
N ASN A 19 -9.08 3.30 20.01
CA ASN A 19 -7.68 3.18 20.46
C ASN A 19 -6.68 3.02 19.29
N ILE A 20 -6.95 3.68 18.16
CA ILE A 20 -6.08 3.70 16.99
C ILE A 20 -5.22 4.97 17.01
N ILE A 21 -3.90 4.80 16.98
CA ILE A 21 -2.96 5.92 16.84
C ILE A 21 -2.84 6.28 15.36
N VAL A 22 -3.24 7.49 15.01
CA VAL A 22 -3.09 8.03 13.65
C VAL A 22 -1.73 8.72 13.54
N VAL A 23 -0.88 8.20 12.66
CA VAL A 23 0.43 8.82 12.36
C VAL A 23 0.27 9.78 11.18
N SER A 24 0.27 11.08 11.47
CA SER A 24 0.30 12.11 10.43
C SER A 24 1.73 12.36 9.99
N LEU A 25 2.03 12.03 8.73
CA LEU A 25 3.34 12.28 8.12
C LEU A 25 3.48 13.78 7.79
N PRO A 26 4.66 14.39 7.97
CA PRO A 26 4.94 15.73 7.48
C PRO A 26 4.66 15.88 5.97
N SER A 27 4.37 17.10 5.54
CA SER A 27 4.15 17.38 4.12
C SER A 27 5.38 17.00 3.28
N HIS A 28 5.13 16.46 2.09
CA HIS A 28 6.15 16.07 1.11
C HIS A 28 7.12 14.95 1.55
N THR A 29 6.86 14.22 2.64
CA THR A 29 7.73 13.10 3.10
C THR A 29 7.21 11.71 2.75
N ILE A 30 6.26 11.59 1.82
CA ILE A 30 5.66 10.30 1.43
C ILE A 30 6.75 9.30 0.99
N HIS A 31 7.66 9.76 0.15
CA HIS A 31 8.79 8.97 -0.38
C HIS A 31 9.78 8.49 0.69
N ALA A 32 9.72 9.03 1.91
CA ALA A 32 10.65 8.72 3.00
C ALA A 32 9.96 7.97 4.15
N LEU A 33 8.73 8.36 4.50
CA LEU A 33 8.06 7.93 5.72
C LEU A 33 6.82 7.08 5.47
N GLN A 34 6.32 6.97 4.23
CA GLN A 34 5.12 6.17 3.96
C GLN A 34 5.53 4.72 3.59
N PRO A 35 5.23 3.70 4.42
CA PRO A 35 5.77 2.36 4.20
C PRO A 35 5.31 1.73 2.89
N CYS A 36 4.09 2.00 2.44
CA CYS A 36 3.59 1.42 1.19
C CYS A 36 4.39 1.93 -0.01
N ASP A 37 4.66 3.22 -0.11
CA ASP A 37 5.43 3.90 -1.14
C ASP A 37 6.90 3.48 -1.08
N VAL A 38 7.48 3.43 0.13
CA VAL A 38 8.90 3.07 0.33
C VAL A 38 9.20 1.61 0.03
N GLY A 39 8.31 0.68 0.39
CA GLY A 39 8.63 -0.74 0.40
C GLY A 39 7.67 -1.67 -0.32
N VAL A 40 6.39 -1.32 -0.48
CA VAL A 40 5.35 -2.28 -0.89
C VAL A 40 4.87 -2.06 -2.32
N PHE A 41 4.67 -0.81 -2.74
CA PHE A 41 4.11 -0.47 -4.04
C PHE A 41 5.08 -0.72 -5.19
N GLY A 42 6.39 -0.56 -4.99
CA GLY A 42 7.38 -0.97 -5.99
C GLY A 42 7.24 -2.44 -6.41
N PRO A 43 7.32 -3.40 -5.46
CA PRO A 43 7.05 -4.81 -5.72
C PRO A 43 5.66 -5.09 -6.30
N LEU A 44 4.61 -4.38 -5.84
CA LEU A 44 3.26 -4.51 -6.38
C LEU A 44 3.20 -4.14 -7.86
N VAL A 45 3.74 -2.99 -8.24
CA VAL A 45 3.76 -2.53 -9.63
C VAL A 45 4.49 -3.54 -10.52
N THR A 46 5.61 -4.09 -10.06
CA THR A 46 6.38 -5.10 -10.80
C THR A 46 5.58 -6.39 -10.99
N THR A 47 5.00 -6.93 -9.92
CA THR A 47 4.23 -8.18 -9.97
C THR A 47 2.92 -8.02 -10.74
N TRP A 48 2.27 -6.86 -10.65
CA TRP A 48 1.07 -6.54 -11.40
C TRP A 48 1.36 -6.43 -12.89
N LYS A 49 2.43 -5.72 -13.29
CA LYS A 49 2.86 -5.65 -14.70
C LYS A 49 3.13 -7.04 -15.28
N ALA A 50 3.79 -7.92 -14.53
CA ALA A 50 4.01 -9.30 -14.97
C ALA A 50 2.69 -10.06 -15.21
N GLN A 51 1.72 -9.89 -14.31
CA GLN A 51 0.40 -10.52 -14.45
C GLN A 51 -0.38 -9.97 -15.67
N VAL A 52 -0.38 -8.65 -15.85
CA VAL A 52 -1.02 -8.00 -17.00
C VAL A 52 -0.39 -8.50 -18.30
N ASN A 53 0.94 -8.56 -18.36
CA ASN A 53 1.65 -9.09 -19.52
C ASN A 53 1.22 -10.53 -19.81
N GLN A 54 1.15 -11.41 -18.80
CA GLN A 54 0.71 -12.78 -19.01
C GLN A 54 -0.71 -12.88 -19.56
N CYS A 55 -1.63 -12.05 -19.06
CA CYS A 55 -3.01 -12.00 -19.54
C CYS A 55 -3.05 -11.54 -21.01
N THR A 56 -2.31 -10.50 -21.36
CA THR A 56 -2.18 -9.99 -22.73
C THR A 56 -1.64 -11.07 -23.68
N HIS A 57 -0.57 -11.78 -23.31
CA HIS A 57 -0.03 -12.88 -24.13
C HIS A 57 -1.03 -14.03 -24.31
N SER A 58 -1.92 -14.23 -23.34
CA SER A 58 -2.97 -15.26 -23.38
C SER A 58 -4.26 -14.80 -24.06
N GLY A 59 -4.31 -13.56 -24.59
CA GLY A 59 -5.51 -12.98 -25.20
C GLY A 59 -6.65 -12.70 -24.19
N ILE A 60 -6.33 -12.60 -22.90
CA ILE A 60 -7.30 -12.41 -21.83
C ILE A 60 -7.39 -10.91 -21.50
N PRO A 61 -8.52 -10.24 -21.81
CA PRO A 61 -8.72 -8.85 -21.41
C PRO A 61 -9.01 -8.76 -19.90
N ILE A 62 -8.33 -7.84 -19.22
CA ILE A 62 -8.66 -7.48 -17.84
C ILE A 62 -9.77 -6.44 -17.85
N THR A 63 -10.87 -6.75 -17.19
CA THR A 63 -12.08 -5.92 -17.08
C THR A 63 -12.40 -5.68 -15.61
N LYS A 64 -13.35 -4.79 -15.33
CA LYS A 64 -13.80 -4.53 -13.96
C LYS A 64 -14.32 -5.79 -13.25
N THR A 65 -14.94 -6.71 -13.98
CA THR A 65 -15.53 -7.93 -13.39
C THR A 65 -14.50 -9.00 -13.06
N ASN A 66 -13.36 -9.04 -13.77
CA ASN A 66 -12.30 -10.03 -13.54
C ASN A 66 -11.04 -9.45 -12.88
N PHE A 67 -10.95 -8.14 -12.67
CA PHE A 67 -9.78 -7.46 -12.13
C PHE A 67 -9.24 -8.13 -10.87
N LEU A 68 -10.10 -8.38 -9.88
CA LEU A 68 -9.67 -8.96 -8.60
C LEU A 68 -9.04 -10.35 -8.75
N ARG A 69 -9.52 -11.16 -9.72
CA ARG A 69 -8.96 -12.48 -10.01
C ARG A 69 -7.49 -12.40 -10.41
N TYR A 70 -7.14 -11.40 -11.22
CA TYR A 70 -5.76 -11.23 -11.71
C TYR A 70 -4.94 -10.38 -10.75
N TYR A 71 -5.54 -9.42 -10.04
CA TYR A 71 -4.84 -8.57 -9.09
C TYR A 71 -4.41 -9.34 -7.83
N ALA A 72 -5.25 -10.24 -7.31
CA ALA A 72 -4.98 -10.95 -6.05
C ALA A 72 -3.63 -11.71 -6.04
N PRO A 73 -3.23 -12.45 -7.10
CA PRO A 73 -1.90 -13.05 -7.16
C PRO A 73 -0.74 -12.05 -7.08
N ALA A 74 -0.85 -10.90 -7.76
CA ALA A 74 0.16 -9.85 -7.71
C ALA A 74 0.23 -9.22 -6.31
N HIS A 75 -0.92 -8.91 -5.73
CA HIS A 75 -1.05 -8.40 -4.37
C HIS A 75 -0.39 -9.34 -3.35
N ASN A 76 -0.72 -10.64 -3.37
CA ASN A 76 -0.15 -11.62 -2.44
C ASN A 76 1.37 -11.81 -2.60
N LYS A 77 1.91 -11.60 -3.81
CA LYS A 77 3.35 -11.62 -4.05
C LYS A 77 4.06 -10.39 -3.48
N ALA A 78 3.41 -9.22 -3.50
CA ALA A 78 3.99 -7.97 -3.03
C ALA A 78 3.82 -7.77 -1.52
N PHE A 79 2.60 -7.98 -0.99
CA PHE A 79 2.21 -7.81 0.41
C PHE A 79 2.57 -9.02 1.26
N LYS A 80 3.85 -9.40 1.25
CA LYS A 80 4.39 -10.43 2.15
C LYS A 80 4.80 -9.80 3.46
N SER A 81 4.75 -10.59 4.54
CA SER A 81 5.21 -10.16 5.87
C SER A 81 6.62 -9.55 5.83
N SER A 82 7.55 -10.17 5.11
CA SER A 82 8.92 -9.65 4.94
C SER A 82 8.98 -8.29 4.25
N THR A 83 8.18 -8.06 3.21
CA THR A 83 8.09 -6.77 2.52
C THR A 83 7.53 -5.69 3.46
N ILE A 84 6.48 -6.02 4.20
CA ILE A 84 5.82 -5.10 5.12
C ILE A 84 6.77 -4.72 6.26
N VAL A 85 7.38 -5.71 6.94
CA VAL A 85 8.34 -5.46 8.02
C VAL A 85 9.53 -4.64 7.53
N SER A 86 10.09 -4.96 6.36
CA SER A 86 11.17 -4.18 5.77
C SER A 86 10.76 -2.74 5.46
N ALA A 87 9.54 -2.52 4.98
CA ALA A 87 9.02 -1.19 4.70
C ALA A 87 8.94 -0.33 5.96
N PHE A 88 8.37 -0.85 7.05
CA PHE A 88 8.30 -0.15 8.34
C PHE A 88 9.69 0.19 8.89
N CYS A 89 10.62 -0.75 8.81
CA CYS A 89 12.00 -0.55 9.25
C CYS A 89 12.70 0.56 8.43
N LYS A 90 12.52 0.56 7.10
CA LYS A 90 13.11 1.58 6.22
C LYS A 90 12.56 2.98 6.47
N THR A 91 11.26 3.09 6.78
CA THR A 91 10.64 4.36 7.11
C THR A 91 10.98 4.89 8.50
N GLY A 92 11.62 4.08 9.35
CA GLY A 92 11.89 4.46 10.74
C GLY A 92 10.64 4.62 11.60
N ILE A 93 9.48 4.13 11.14
CA ILE A 93 8.27 4.06 11.97
C ILE A 93 8.41 2.94 13.00
N TYR A 94 8.96 1.81 12.58
CA TYR A 94 9.26 0.70 13.49
C TYR A 94 10.42 -0.17 12.99
N PRO A 95 11.53 -0.29 13.75
CA PRO A 95 11.82 0.44 14.98
C PRO A 95 11.85 1.96 14.74
N LEU A 96 11.62 2.74 15.78
CA LEU A 96 11.67 4.20 15.69
C LEU A 96 13.13 4.63 15.49
N ASN A 97 13.42 5.31 14.38
CA ASN A 97 14.75 5.86 14.08
C ASN A 97 14.97 7.23 14.69
#